data_AF-A0A3C1N9V0-F1
#
_entry.id   AF-A0A3C1N9V0-F1
#
_cell.length_a   1.000
_cell.length_b   1.000
_cell.length_c   1.000
_cell.angle_alpha   90.00
_cell.angle_beta   90.00
_cell.angle_gamma   90.00
#
_symmetry.space_group_name_H-M   'P 1'
#
loop_
_entity.id
_entity.type
_entity.pdbx_description
1 polymer ?
#
loop_
_entity_poly.entity_id
_entity_poly.type
_entity_poly.pdbx_seq_one_letter_code
_entity_poly.pdbx_strand_id
1 'polypeptide(L)'
;MTTTSTPPLLGYADRLSVRPGETVAVKVSCTLEEDFSASLVRIVCADPNPSGPGIIEESVPANFAAGYPARVQPFTPGSCALISLGDDLTLPTTMTVSAMIWPTKPGHSEQAVMSFSKHNEPRTWFVLGIDDTGHGFCRILLADGSSAQVTLLTTLRERTWTRLWAA
;
A
#
# COMPACT_ATOMS: atom_id res chain seq x y z
N MET A 1 -24.05 13.73 9.80
CA MET A 1 -23.45 12.39 9.72
C MET A 1 -22.50 12.38 8.55
N THR A 2 -21.20 12.46 8.80
CA THR A 2 -20.17 12.35 7.75
C THR A 2 -20.16 10.91 7.27
N THR A 3 -20.61 10.68 6.04
CA THR A 3 -20.61 9.37 5.39
C THR A 3 -19.17 8.99 5.08
N THR A 4 -18.52 8.30 6.00
CA THR A 4 -17.24 7.65 5.70
C THR A 4 -17.52 6.55 4.68
N SER A 5 -17.04 6.72 3.44
CA SER A 5 -17.29 5.85 2.28
C SER A 5 -16.77 4.41 2.43
N THR A 6 -16.13 4.08 3.54
CA THR A 6 -15.47 2.78 3.75
C THR A 6 -16.22 2.00 4.83
N PRO A 7 -16.66 0.77 4.55
CA PRO A 7 -17.23 -0.10 5.58
C PRO A 7 -16.29 -0.23 6.78
N PRO A 8 -16.82 -0.20 8.02
CA PRO A 8 -15.99 -0.19 9.22
C PRO A 8 -15.31 -1.54 9.51
N LEU A 9 -15.73 -2.61 8.83
CA LEU A 9 -15.17 -3.94 8.91
C LEU A 9 -14.89 -4.45 7.50
N LEU A 10 -13.62 -4.78 7.24
CA LEU A 10 -13.16 -5.31 5.96
C LEU A 10 -12.36 -6.59 6.21
N GLY A 11 -12.45 -7.55 5.29
CA GLY A 11 -11.61 -8.72 5.35
C GLY A 11 -11.44 -9.45 4.03
N TYR A 12 -10.42 -10.29 3.97
CA TYR A 12 -10.13 -11.14 2.83
C TYR A 12 -9.47 -12.44 3.30
N ALA A 13 -9.56 -13.48 2.47
CA ALA A 13 -8.83 -14.72 2.65
C ALA A 13 -7.51 -14.70 1.85
N ASP A 14 -6.45 -15.31 2.38
CA ASP A 14 -5.15 -15.43 1.69
C ASP A 14 -5.21 -16.33 0.43
N ARG A 15 -6.26 -17.15 0.31
CA ARG A 15 -6.51 -18.04 -0.83
C ARG A 15 -8.01 -18.30 -1.02
N LEU A 16 -8.38 -18.71 -2.23
CA LEU A 16 -9.78 -18.93 -2.61
C LEU A 16 -10.36 -20.28 -2.18
N SER A 17 -9.51 -21.30 -1.99
CA SER A 17 -9.97 -22.65 -1.61
C SER A 17 -8.89 -23.41 -0.82
N VAL A 18 -9.33 -24.41 -0.07
CA VAL A 18 -8.50 -25.31 0.74
C VAL A 18 -9.03 -26.73 0.66
N ARG A 19 -8.14 -27.72 0.80
CA ARG A 19 -8.50 -29.12 1.01
C ARG A 19 -8.69 -29.41 2.51
N PRO A 20 -9.33 -30.54 2.87
CA PRO A 20 -9.35 -31.01 4.25
C PRO A 20 -7.92 -31.09 4.83
N GLY A 21 -7.73 -30.53 6.02
CA GLY A 21 -6.43 -30.48 6.70
C GLY A 21 -5.54 -29.29 6.32
N GLU A 22 -5.87 -28.52 5.28
CA GLU A 22 -5.16 -27.29 4.95
C GLU A 22 -5.71 -26.09 5.74
N THR A 23 -4.91 -25.02 5.82
CA THR A 23 -5.28 -23.78 6.50
C THR A 23 -5.52 -22.66 5.50
N VAL A 24 -6.62 -21.92 5.68
CA VAL A 24 -6.88 -20.62 5.07
C VAL A 24 -6.78 -19.55 6.15
N ALA A 25 -6.10 -18.45 5.86
CA ALA A 25 -6.00 -17.32 6.77
C ALA A 25 -6.97 -16.22 6.34
N VAL A 26 -7.83 -15.79 7.26
CA VAL A 26 -8.69 -14.61 7.08
C VAL A 26 -8.04 -13.41 7.75
N LYS A 27 -7.86 -12.32 7.01
CA LYS A 27 -7.30 -11.06 7.50
C LYS A 27 -8.45 -10.08 7.64
N VAL A 28 -8.61 -9.49 8.83
CA VAL A 28 -9.70 -8.57 9.15
C VAL A 28 -9.11 -7.25 9.65
N SER A 29 -9.60 -6.13 9.10
CA SER A 29 -9.34 -4.78 9.58
C SER A 29 -10.66 -4.18 10.04
N CYS A 30 -10.70 -3.73 11.30
CA CYS A 30 -11.86 -3.11 11.93
C CYS A 30 -11.49 -1.71 12.41
N THR A 31 -12.31 -0.71 12.08
CA THR A 31 -12.17 0.67 12.56
C THR A 31 -13.09 1.00 13.74
N LEU A 32 -13.92 0.06 14.17
CA LEU A 32 -14.75 0.20 15.38
C LEU A 32 -13.91 -0.02 16.63
N GLU A 33 -14.42 0.45 17.76
CA GLU A 33 -13.79 0.20 19.08
C GLU A 33 -14.17 -1.19 19.61
N GLU A 34 -15.34 -1.70 19.23
CA GLU A 34 -15.86 -2.98 19.68
C GLU A 34 -15.28 -4.17 18.92
N ASP A 35 -15.02 -5.25 19.66
CA ASP A 35 -14.64 -6.55 19.12
C ASP A 35 -15.67 -7.08 18.10
N PHE A 36 -15.19 -7.83 17.12
CA PHE A 36 -16.02 -8.47 16.09
C PHE A 36 -16.11 -9.97 16.33
N SER A 37 -17.19 -10.60 15.87
CA SER A 37 -17.32 -12.06 15.89
C SER A 37 -17.06 -12.66 14.51
N ALA A 38 -16.57 -13.90 14.49
CA ALA A 38 -16.50 -14.71 13.29
C ALA A 38 -17.29 -16.01 13.47
N SER A 39 -17.93 -16.46 12.40
CA SER A 39 -18.61 -17.76 12.30
C SER A 39 -18.38 -18.34 10.91
N LEU A 40 -18.75 -19.61 10.72
CA LEU A 40 -18.70 -20.28 9.42
C LEU A 40 -20.11 -20.58 8.95
N VAL A 41 -20.40 -20.29 7.68
CA VAL A 41 -21.66 -20.61 7.03
C VAL A 41 -21.41 -21.30 5.69
N ARG A 42 -22.32 -22.18 5.31
CA ARG A 42 -22.46 -22.68 3.95
C ARG A 42 -23.49 -21.82 3.23
N ILE A 43 -23.04 -21.09 2.22
CA ILE A 43 -23.91 -20.33 1.34
C ILE A 43 -24.61 -21.32 0.38
N VAL A 44 -25.94 -21.34 0.39
CA VAL A 44 -26.77 -22.13 -0.53
C VAL A 44 -27.33 -21.24 -1.64
N CYS A 45 -27.77 -20.03 -1.30
CA CYS A 45 -28.20 -19.00 -2.24
C CYS A 45 -27.75 -17.63 -1.76
N ALA A 46 -27.20 -16.81 -2.66
CA ALA A 46 -26.72 -15.46 -2.36
C ALA A 46 -27.50 -14.36 -3.12
N ASP A 47 -28.56 -14.72 -3.85
CA ASP A 47 -29.39 -13.76 -4.57
C ASP A 47 -30.45 -13.16 -3.62
N PRO A 48 -30.41 -11.85 -3.32
CA PRO A 48 -31.38 -11.20 -2.44
C PRO A 48 -32.74 -10.94 -3.11
N ASN A 49 -32.95 -11.35 -4.36
CA ASN A 49 -34.21 -11.13 -5.07
C ASN A 49 -35.42 -11.70 -4.29
N PRO A 50 -36.39 -10.85 -3.88
CA PRO A 50 -37.55 -11.29 -3.11
C PRO A 50 -38.52 -12.18 -3.90
N SER A 51 -38.44 -12.19 -5.24
CA SER A 51 -39.20 -13.11 -6.09
C SER A 51 -38.47 -14.45 -6.33
N GLY A 52 -37.24 -14.59 -5.84
CA GLY A 52 -36.48 -15.83 -5.83
C GLY A 52 -36.48 -16.51 -4.44
N PRO A 53 -35.57 -17.47 -4.22
CA PRO A 53 -35.41 -18.12 -2.92
C PRO A 53 -34.91 -17.18 -1.80
N GLY A 54 -34.32 -16.03 -2.15
CA GLY A 54 -33.64 -15.12 -1.23
C GLY A 54 -32.25 -15.62 -0.81
N ILE A 55 -31.62 -14.92 0.14
CA ILE A 55 -30.35 -15.35 0.74
C ILE A 55 -30.62 -16.55 1.65
N ILE A 56 -29.90 -17.64 1.41
CA ILE A 56 -30.00 -18.89 2.19
C ILE A 56 -28.60 -19.29 2.63
N GLU A 57 -28.40 -19.31 3.95
CA GLU A 57 -27.16 -19.69 4.60
C GLU A 57 -27.43 -20.75 5.67
N GLU A 58 -26.51 -21.70 5.81
CA GLU A 58 -26.56 -22.71 6.86
C GLU A 58 -25.35 -22.57 7.78
N SER A 59 -25.59 -22.46 9.09
CA SER A 59 -24.50 -22.39 10.08
C SER A 59 -23.70 -23.68 10.10
N VAL A 60 -22.37 -23.56 10.12
CA VAL A 60 -21.44 -24.68 10.24
C VAL A 60 -20.64 -24.51 11.54
N PRO A 61 -20.68 -25.48 12.46
CA PRO A 61 -19.82 -25.45 13.64
C PRO A 61 -18.36 -25.33 13.25
N ALA A 62 -17.67 -24.33 13.79
CA ALA A 62 -16.27 -24.08 13.50
C ALA A 62 -15.51 -23.75 14.78
N ASN A 63 -14.34 -24.36 14.95
CA ASN A 63 -13.52 -24.16 16.15
C ASN A 63 -13.01 -22.72 16.31
N PHE A 64 -13.00 -21.93 15.24
CA PHE A 64 -12.62 -20.51 15.27
C PHE A 64 -13.80 -19.58 15.57
N ALA A 65 -15.03 -20.09 15.72
CA ALA A 65 -16.20 -19.26 15.92
C ALA A 65 -16.16 -18.60 17.31
N ALA A 66 -15.77 -17.32 17.36
CA ALA A 66 -15.50 -16.58 18.59
C ALA A 66 -15.50 -15.06 18.33
N GLY A 67 -15.34 -14.27 19.39
CA GLY A 67 -15.01 -12.85 19.33
C GLY A 67 -13.51 -12.60 19.13
N TYR A 68 -13.18 -11.51 18.45
CA TYR A 68 -11.82 -11.10 18.09
C TYR A 68 -11.66 -9.59 18.30
N PRO A 69 -10.49 -9.15 18.79
CA PRO A 69 -10.26 -7.73 19.04
C PRO A 69 -10.28 -6.91 17.75
N ALA A 70 -10.97 -5.78 17.78
CA ALA A 70 -10.91 -4.82 16.70
C ALA A 70 -9.48 -4.25 16.57
N ARG A 71 -8.97 -4.22 15.34
CA ARG A 71 -7.71 -3.57 15.01
C ARG A 71 -7.70 -3.09 13.57
N VAL A 72 -7.08 -1.94 13.35
CA VAL A 72 -6.78 -1.44 12.01
C VAL A 72 -5.51 -2.12 11.49
N GLN A 73 -5.56 -2.63 10.26
CA GLN A 73 -4.36 -3.07 9.54
C GLN A 73 -4.04 -2.03 8.46
N PRO A 74 -3.01 -1.19 8.66
CA PRO A 74 -2.64 -0.18 7.66
C PRO A 74 -2.15 -0.86 6.38
N PHE A 75 -2.50 -0.27 5.23
CA PHE A 75 -2.01 -0.70 3.93
C PHE A 75 -1.51 0.52 3.15
N THR A 76 -0.44 0.34 2.39
CA THR A 76 0.13 1.38 1.53
C THR A 76 -0.01 0.90 0.09
N PRO A 77 -1.05 1.34 -0.65
CA PRO A 77 -1.28 0.88 -2.00
C PRO A 77 -0.25 1.49 -2.97
N GLY A 78 0.21 0.68 -3.92
CA GLY A 78 1.15 1.10 -4.95
C GLY A 78 2.15 -0.01 -5.25
N SER A 79 2.33 -0.34 -6.53
CA SER A 79 3.37 -1.29 -6.93
C SER A 79 4.73 -0.60 -6.87
N CYS A 80 5.68 -1.20 -6.15
CA CYS A 80 7.07 -0.76 -6.10
C CYS A 80 8.02 -1.96 -6.02
N ALA A 81 9.28 -1.73 -6.35
CA ALA A 81 10.35 -2.65 -6.00
C ALA A 81 10.97 -2.20 -4.67
N LEU A 82 11.07 -3.12 -3.72
CA LEU A 82 11.77 -2.89 -2.45
C LEU A 82 13.08 -3.69 -2.48
N ILE A 83 14.20 -3.00 -2.29
CA ILE A 83 15.53 -3.60 -2.30
C ILE A 83 16.17 -3.34 -0.93
N SER A 84 16.43 -4.41 -0.18
CA SER A 84 17.20 -4.35 1.06
C SER A 84 18.68 -4.26 0.72
N LEU A 85 19.26 -3.09 0.94
CA LEU A 85 20.70 -2.91 0.97
C LEU A 85 21.15 -3.35 2.37
N GLY A 86 22.04 -4.36 2.46
CA GLY A 86 22.43 -4.95 3.75
C GLY A 86 22.95 -3.92 4.76
N ASP A 87 22.86 -4.23 6.05
CA ASP A 87 23.16 -3.30 7.15
C ASP A 87 24.60 -2.76 7.13
N ASP A 88 25.53 -3.49 6.50
CA ASP A 88 26.94 -3.13 6.38
C ASP A 88 27.23 -2.18 5.20
N LEU A 89 26.22 -1.81 4.40
CA LEU A 89 26.42 -0.95 3.24
C LEU A 89 26.75 0.48 3.71
N THR A 90 28.00 0.87 3.52
CA THR A 90 28.42 2.27 3.62
C THR A 90 28.18 2.95 2.28
N LEU A 91 27.31 3.97 2.27
CA LEU A 91 27.09 4.78 1.08
C LEU A 91 28.33 5.62 0.76
N PRO A 92 28.68 5.77 -0.53
CA PRO A 92 29.80 6.61 -0.92
C PRO A 92 29.49 8.09 -0.65
N THR A 93 30.53 8.90 -0.45
CA THR A 93 30.42 10.35 -0.24
C THR A 93 29.91 11.11 -1.46
N THR A 94 30.01 10.50 -2.65
CA THR A 94 29.47 10.99 -3.90
C THR A 94 28.81 9.83 -4.63
N MET A 95 27.65 10.07 -5.23
CA MET A 95 26.94 9.05 -6.00
C MET A 95 26.12 9.70 -7.11
N THR A 96 25.92 8.95 -8.20
CA THR A 96 24.95 9.32 -9.23
C THR A 96 23.79 8.34 -9.18
N VAL A 97 22.57 8.86 -9.13
CA VAL A 97 21.34 8.09 -9.21
C VAL A 97 20.67 8.42 -10.54
N SER A 98 20.30 7.41 -11.32
CA SER A 98 19.62 7.60 -12.61
C SER A 98 18.55 6.54 -12.83
N ALA A 99 17.43 6.97 -13.41
CA ALA A 99 16.35 6.10 -13.85
C ALA A 99 15.86 6.52 -15.24
N MET A 100 15.58 5.54 -16.10
CA MET A 100 14.83 5.75 -17.33
C MET A 100 13.35 5.53 -17.02
N ILE A 101 12.52 6.55 -17.22
CA ILE A 101 11.11 6.56 -16.82
C ILE A 101 10.17 6.89 -17.97
N TRP A 102 8.93 6.42 -17.86
CA TRP A 102 7.81 6.75 -18.74
C TRP A 102 6.67 7.33 -17.88
N PRO A 103 6.69 8.65 -17.59
CA PRO A 103 5.75 9.24 -16.63
C PRO A 103 4.35 9.33 -17.23
N THR A 104 3.36 8.67 -16.63
CA THR A 104 1.98 8.66 -17.15
C THR A 104 1.06 9.70 -16.53
N LYS A 105 1.46 10.29 -15.39
CA LYS A 105 0.66 11.28 -14.64
C LYS A 105 1.56 12.35 -13.99
N PRO A 106 2.46 13.02 -14.73
CA PRO A 106 3.25 14.11 -14.14
C PRO A 106 2.31 15.22 -13.64
N GLY A 107 2.60 15.80 -12.47
CA GLY A 107 1.82 16.90 -11.90
C GLY A 107 0.47 16.50 -11.27
N HIS A 108 0.22 15.21 -11.08
CA HIS A 108 -0.97 14.75 -10.34
C HIS A 108 -0.75 14.78 -8.81
N SER A 109 0.46 14.45 -8.38
CA SER A 109 0.91 14.42 -6.99
C SER A 109 2.44 14.27 -6.98
N GLU A 110 3.09 14.48 -5.83
CA GLU A 110 4.48 14.05 -5.68
C GLU A 110 4.59 12.53 -5.91
N GLN A 111 5.55 12.12 -6.74
CA GLN A 111 5.78 10.74 -7.17
C GLN A 111 7.27 10.43 -7.04
N ALA A 112 7.61 9.55 -6.09
CA ALA A 112 8.97 9.02 -6.00
C ALA A 112 9.22 8.04 -7.14
N VAL A 113 10.30 8.26 -7.89
CA VAL A 113 10.84 7.32 -8.88
C VAL A 113 11.81 6.35 -8.18
N MET A 114 12.66 6.89 -7.32
CA MET A 114 13.57 6.12 -6.47
C MET A 114 13.73 6.86 -5.14
N SER A 115 13.73 6.12 -4.04
CA SER A 115 14.02 6.67 -2.72
C SER A 115 14.89 5.73 -1.91
N PHE A 116 15.63 6.31 -0.98
CA PHE A 116 16.41 5.56 0.00
C PHE A 116 15.98 5.99 1.39
N SER A 117 15.75 5.01 2.24
CA SER A 117 15.43 5.17 3.65
C SER A 117 16.18 4.14 4.48
N LYS A 118 16.33 4.43 5.76
CA LYS A 118 16.76 3.42 6.73
C LYS A 118 15.57 2.51 7.06
N HIS A 119 15.86 1.24 7.31
CA HIS A 119 14.82 0.27 7.65
C HIS A 119 14.02 0.74 8.88
N ASN A 120 12.69 0.61 8.82
CA ASN A 120 11.73 1.08 9.84
C ASN A 120 11.76 2.58 10.16
N GLU A 121 12.42 3.41 9.35
CA GLU A 121 12.35 4.86 9.48
C GLU A 121 11.45 5.43 8.38
N PRO A 122 10.41 6.21 8.74
CA PRO A 122 9.49 6.77 7.74
C PRO A 122 10.16 7.87 6.89
N ARG A 123 11.28 8.41 7.35
CA ARG A 123 11.97 9.52 6.68
C ARG A 123 12.98 8.96 5.68
N THR A 124 12.76 9.26 4.40
CA THR A 124 13.74 9.01 3.34
C THR A 124 14.87 10.02 3.45
N TRP A 125 16.10 9.57 3.27
CA TRP A 125 17.25 10.47 3.22
C TRP A 125 17.58 10.93 1.80
N PHE A 126 17.05 10.23 0.78
CA PHE A 126 17.12 10.65 -0.61
C PHE A 126 15.83 10.31 -1.34
N VAL A 127 15.40 11.20 -2.24
CA VAL A 127 14.31 10.97 -3.20
C VAL A 127 14.68 11.59 -4.54
N LEU A 128 14.54 10.82 -5.61
CA LEU A 128 14.48 11.28 -6.99
C LEU A 128 13.05 11.07 -7.49
N GLY A 129 12.40 12.10 -8.02
CA GLY A 129 10.98 12.02 -8.32
C GLY A 129 10.44 13.09 -9.26
N ILE A 130 9.12 13.13 -9.34
CA ILE A 130 8.33 14.15 -10.03
C ILE A 130 7.47 14.83 -8.98
N ASP A 131 7.48 16.15 -8.92
CA ASP A 131 6.64 16.88 -7.97
C ASP A 131 5.18 16.98 -8.45
N ASP A 132 4.34 17.56 -7.60
CA ASP A 132 2.92 17.77 -7.86
C ASP A 132 2.63 18.82 -8.95
N THR A 133 3.65 19.47 -9.50
CA THR A 133 3.54 20.37 -10.67
C THR A 133 4.10 19.74 -11.96
N GLY A 134 4.65 18.52 -11.87
CA GLY A 134 5.17 17.76 -13.00
C GLY A 134 6.65 18.01 -13.30
N HIS A 135 7.35 18.74 -12.44
CA HIS A 135 8.78 18.97 -12.57
C HIS A 135 9.56 17.83 -11.91
N GLY A 136 10.68 17.43 -12.52
CA GLY A 136 11.58 16.46 -11.91
C GLY A 136 12.30 17.11 -10.73
N PHE A 137 12.46 16.38 -9.63
CA PHE A 137 13.17 16.89 -8.45
C PHE A 137 14.08 15.83 -7.84
N CYS A 138 15.06 16.31 -7.08
CA CYS A 138 15.87 15.52 -6.18
C CYS A 138 15.88 16.18 -4.81
N ARG A 139 15.67 15.41 -3.75
CA ARG A 139 15.68 15.87 -2.35
C ARG A 139 16.61 14.99 -1.53
N ILE A 140 17.43 15.62 -0.70
CA ILE A 140 18.30 14.95 0.26
C ILE A 140 18.03 15.45 1.68
N LEU A 141 18.14 14.55 2.64
CA LEU A 141 18.19 14.84 4.06
C LEU A 141 19.61 14.57 4.56
N LEU A 142 20.22 15.56 5.19
CA LEU A 142 21.54 15.46 5.78
C LEU A 142 21.46 14.93 7.22
N ALA A 143 22.59 14.42 7.72
CA ALA A 143 22.67 13.84 9.07
C ALA A 143 22.37 14.85 10.19
N ASP A 144 22.57 16.14 9.95
CA ASP A 144 22.22 17.23 10.88
C ASP A 144 20.71 17.55 10.89
N GLY A 145 19.91 16.85 10.09
CA GLY A 145 18.47 17.02 9.96
C GLY A 145 18.03 18.10 8.97
N SER A 146 18.98 18.85 8.38
CA SER A 146 18.70 19.80 7.31
C SER A 146 18.42 19.09 5.98
N SER A 147 17.74 19.75 5.06
CA SER A 147 17.39 19.19 3.75
C SER A 147 17.71 20.14 2.62
N ALA A 148 18.13 19.58 1.49
CA ALA A 148 18.29 20.31 0.24
C ALA A 148 17.41 19.70 -0.85
N GLN A 149 16.87 20.54 -1.72
CA GLN A 149 16.08 20.12 -2.87
C GLN A 149 16.50 20.91 -4.10
N VAL A 150 16.57 20.21 -5.23
CA VAL A 150 16.70 20.81 -6.56
C VAL A 150 15.52 20.34 -7.42
N THR A 151 14.97 21.25 -8.21
CA THR A 151 13.83 20.99 -9.09
C THR A 151 14.18 21.49 -10.50
N LEU A 152 13.84 20.72 -11.52
CA LEU A 152 14.02 21.11 -12.93
C LEU A 152 13.15 22.33 -13.24
N LEU A 153 13.63 23.20 -14.13
CA LEU A 153 12.86 24.38 -14.55
C LEU A 153 11.72 24.06 -15.52
N THR A 154 11.74 22.86 -16.11
CA THR A 154 10.74 22.41 -17.08
C THR A 154 10.03 21.16 -16.59
N THR A 155 8.74 21.06 -16.90
CA THR A 155 7.95 19.86 -16.65
C THR A 155 8.40 18.68 -17.50
N LEU A 156 8.18 17.48 -16.98
CA LEU A 156 8.33 16.24 -17.74
C LEU A 156 7.12 16.09 -18.67
N ARG A 157 7.40 15.61 -19.89
CA ARG A 157 6.34 15.30 -20.84
C ARG A 157 5.66 13.99 -20.46
N GLU A 158 4.34 14.01 -20.39
CA GLU A 158 3.55 12.80 -20.20
C GLU A 158 3.84 11.80 -21.32
N ARG A 159 3.96 10.52 -20.95
CA ARG A 159 4.14 9.37 -21.85
C ARG A 159 5.29 9.56 -22.84
N THR A 160 6.41 10.06 -22.34
CA THR A 160 7.65 10.21 -23.10
C THR A 160 8.81 9.63 -22.32
N TRP A 161 9.58 8.70 -22.93
CA TRP A 161 10.79 8.17 -22.31
C TRP A 161 11.74 9.30 -21.95
N THR A 162 12.05 9.40 -20.66
CA THR A 162 12.90 10.45 -20.11
C THR A 162 13.90 9.82 -19.15
N ARG A 163 15.17 10.22 -19.25
CA ARG A 163 16.16 9.86 -18.24
C ARG A 163 16.17 10.94 -17.17
N LEU A 164 15.79 10.57 -15.95
CA LEU A 164 15.92 11.42 -14.76
C LEU A 164 17.18 11.00 -14.00
N TRP A 165 17.98 11.95 -13.55
CA TRP A 165 19.20 11.66 -12.79
C TRP A 165 19.63 12.82 -11.89
N ALA A 166 20.41 12.50 -10.85
CA ALA A 166 21.07 13.43 -9.95
C ALA A 166 22.48 12.91 -9.64
N ALA A 167 23.45 13.81 -9.46
CA ALA A 167 24.85 13.51 -9.17
C ALA A 167 25.45 14.55 -8.23
#